data_AF-A0A5W5JXK6-F1
#
_entry.id   AF-A0A5W5JXK6-F1
#
_cell.length_a   1.000
_cell.length_b   1.000
_cell.length_c   1.000
_cell.angle_alpha   90.00
_cell.angle_beta   90.00
_cell.angle_gamma   90.00
#
_symmetry.space_group_name_H-M   'P 1'
#
loop_
_entity.id
_entity.type
_entity.pdbx_description
1 polymer ?
#
loop_
_entity_poly.entity_id
_entity_poly.type
_entity_poly.pdbx_seq_one_letter_code
_entity_poly.pdbx_strand_id
1 'polypeptide(L)'
;METQLNTWLVGFSVDVDGTEMMVYYLISASDLVQAESGVLEMGRTWWPALQREDDRHRWEYPEGVVWFNSIILLDDVENSILRGLKFLDAWTVTGSTDMPLLHDEWGNDWRDITR
;
A
#
# COMPACT_ATOMS: atom_id res chain seq x y z
N MET A 1 -15.56 -15.02 -15.46
CA MET A 1 -14.91 -13.84 -16.06
C MET A 1 -13.86 -13.45 -15.04
N GLU A 2 -12.58 -13.69 -15.32
CA GLU A 2 -11.52 -13.15 -14.45
C GLU A 2 -11.63 -11.63 -14.51
N THR A 3 -11.89 -11.00 -13.37
CA THR A 3 -11.88 -9.54 -13.27
C THR A 3 -10.44 -9.11 -13.52
N GLN A 4 -10.17 -8.41 -14.62
CA GLN A 4 -8.85 -7.85 -14.87
C GLN A 4 -8.54 -6.84 -13.77
N LEU A 5 -7.43 -7.05 -13.06
CA LEU A 5 -6.97 -6.11 -12.03
C LEU A 5 -6.20 -4.98 -12.69
N ASN A 6 -6.48 -3.77 -12.23
CA ASN A 6 -5.67 -2.59 -12.53
C ASN A 6 -4.46 -2.59 -11.58
N THR A 7 -3.39 -1.88 -11.94
CA THR A 7 -2.23 -1.69 -11.07
C THR A 7 -2.00 -0.20 -10.82
N TRP A 8 -1.80 0.15 -9.55
CA TRP A 8 -1.49 1.50 -9.11
C TRP A 8 -0.09 1.55 -8.51
N LEU A 9 0.66 2.60 -8.83
CA LEU A 9 1.85 2.99 -8.07
C LEU A 9 1.39 3.83 -6.87
N VAL A 10 1.65 3.31 -5.68
CA VAL A 10 1.31 3.97 -4.42
C VAL A 10 2.59 4.47 -3.76
N GLY A 11 2.56 5.68 -3.23
CA GLY A 11 3.66 6.30 -2.52
C GLY A 11 3.28 6.69 -1.09
N PHE A 12 4.15 6.37 -0.15
CA PHE A 12 4.09 6.83 1.24
C PHE A 12 5.35 7.62 1.59
N SER A 13 5.22 8.62 2.44
CA SER A 13 6.34 9.18 3.19
C SER A 13 6.36 8.57 4.59
N VAL A 14 7.53 8.16 5.06
CA VAL A 14 7.74 7.58 6.38
C VAL A 14 8.81 8.38 7.08
N ASP A 15 8.49 8.95 8.24
CA ASP A 15 9.43 9.65 9.10
C ASP A 15 9.74 8.77 10.33
N VAL A 16 11.00 8.41 10.49
CA VAL A 16 11.54 7.69 11.66
C VAL A 16 12.70 8.49 12.23
N ASP A 17 12.63 8.84 13.51
CA ASP A 17 13.66 9.63 14.22
C ASP A 17 14.09 10.92 13.49
N GLY A 18 13.13 11.59 12.82
CA GLY A 18 13.35 12.84 12.08
C GLY A 18 13.99 12.64 10.69
N THR A 19 14.07 11.40 10.22
CA THR A 19 14.52 11.04 8.88
C THR A 19 13.33 10.63 8.02
N GLU A 20 13.04 11.43 7.01
CA GLU A 20 11.97 11.16 6.04
C GLU A 20 12.47 10.31 4.88
N MET A 21 11.74 9.23 4.56
CA MET A 21 11.98 8.36 3.42
C MET A 21 10.70 8.13 2.62
N MET A 22 10.84 8.12 1.29
CA MET A 22 9.75 7.79 0.37
C MET A 22 9.74 6.29 0.08
N VAL A 23 8.59 5.65 0.28
CA VAL A 23 8.39 4.21 0.00
C VAL A 23 7.31 4.06 -1.05
N TYR A 24 7.55 3.16 -2.01
CA TYR A 24 6.64 2.93 -3.13
C TYR A 24 6.25 1.46 -3.23
N TYR A 25 4.98 1.22 -3.55
CA TYR A 25 4.41 -0.11 -3.76
C TYR A 25 3.62 -0.17 -5.05
N LEU A 26 3.56 -1.36 -5.65
CA LEU A 26 2.61 -1.66 -6.70
C LEU A 26 1.38 -2.33 -6.07
N ILE A 27 0.22 -1.70 -6.20
CA ILE A 27 -1.04 -2.24 -5.68
C ILE A 27 -1.89 -2.72 -6.85
N SER A 28 -2.36 -3.96 -6.84
CA SER A 28 -3.31 -4.51 -7.80
C SER A 28 -4.69 -4.69 -7.17
N ALA A 29 -5.74 -4.21 -7.83
CA ALA A 29 -7.12 -4.17 -7.32
C ALA A 29 -8.13 -4.01 -8.47
N SER A 30 -9.43 -4.17 -8.22
CA SER A 30 -10.48 -4.02 -9.23
C SER A 30 -10.63 -2.58 -9.73
N ASP A 31 -10.61 -1.63 -8.81
CA ASP A 31 -10.86 -0.21 -9.05
C ASP A 31 -10.16 0.64 -7.98
N LEU A 32 -10.24 1.96 -8.15
CA LEU A 32 -9.59 2.92 -7.25
C LEU A 32 -10.09 2.78 -5.80
N VAL A 33 -11.40 2.51 -5.60
CA VAL A 33 -11.97 2.42 -4.25
C VAL A 33 -11.40 1.21 -3.52
N GLN A 34 -11.26 0.07 -4.22
CA GLN A 34 -10.62 -1.10 -3.64
C GLN A 34 -9.13 -0.84 -3.39
N ALA A 35 -8.41 -0.22 -4.32
CA ALA A 35 -7.00 0.13 -4.12
C ALA A 35 -6.80 1.04 -2.90
N GLU A 36 -7.59 2.12 -2.77
CA GLU A 36 -7.57 3.03 -1.64
C GLU A 36 -7.85 2.31 -0.32
N SER A 37 -8.82 1.39 -0.29
CA SER A 37 -9.09 0.63 0.94
C SER A 37 -7.86 -0.17 1.41
N GLY A 38 -7.13 -0.80 0.48
CA GLY A 38 -5.89 -1.49 0.79
C GLY A 38 -4.80 -0.54 1.29
N VAL A 39 -4.63 0.62 0.64
CA VAL A 39 -3.66 1.65 1.06
C VAL A 39 -3.94 2.17 2.47
N LEU A 40 -5.22 2.42 2.80
CA LEU A 40 -5.63 2.82 4.14
C LEU A 40 -5.28 1.76 5.18
N GLU A 41 -5.50 0.49 4.84
CA GLU A 41 -5.17 -0.63 5.72
C GLU A 41 -3.66 -0.75 5.91
N MET A 42 -2.86 -0.59 4.84
CA MET A 42 -1.40 -0.55 4.96
C MET A 42 -0.94 0.54 5.90
N GLY A 43 -1.49 1.75 5.74
CA GLY A 43 -1.19 2.89 6.60
C GLY A 43 -1.54 2.64 8.06
N ARG A 44 -2.70 2.03 8.35
CA ARG A 44 -3.16 1.69 9.72
C ARG A 44 -2.40 0.54 10.37
N THR A 45 -1.80 -0.33 9.58
CA THR A 45 -1.08 -1.51 10.05
C THR A 45 0.40 -1.47 9.72
N TRP A 46 0.93 -0.27 9.49
CA TRP A 46 2.35 -0.07 9.17
C TRP A 46 3.25 -0.53 10.32
N TRP A 47 2.84 -0.25 11.56
CA TRP A 47 3.41 -0.82 12.78
C TRP A 47 2.31 -1.34 13.73
N PRO A 48 2.66 -2.15 14.74
CA PRO A 48 1.67 -2.81 15.59
C PRO A 48 0.84 -1.88 16.50
N ALA A 49 1.33 -0.69 16.82
CA ALA A 49 0.77 0.16 17.88
C ALA A 49 0.35 1.55 17.37
N LEU A 50 -0.71 1.61 16.54
CA LEU A 50 -1.27 2.87 16.05
C LEU A 50 -1.68 3.78 17.22
N GLN A 51 -1.08 4.96 17.31
CA GLN A 51 -1.39 5.95 18.34
C GLN A 51 -2.46 6.93 17.88
N ARG A 52 -2.39 7.37 16.63
CA ARG A 52 -3.29 8.38 16.08
C ARG A 52 -3.43 8.22 14.58
N GLU A 53 -4.67 8.41 14.09
CA GLU A 53 -4.99 8.53 12.67
C GLU A 53 -5.56 9.93 12.43
N ASP A 54 -4.96 10.67 11.48
CA ASP A 54 -5.45 11.97 11.04
C ASP A 54 -5.92 11.87 9.58
N ASP A 55 -7.19 12.23 9.35
CA ASP A 55 -7.81 12.38 8.02
C ASP A 55 -7.57 11.21 7.04
N ARG A 56 -7.35 10.00 7.57
CA ARG A 56 -7.12 8.75 6.82
C ARG A 56 -5.92 8.80 5.85
N HIS A 57 -5.01 9.75 5.99
CA HIS A 57 -3.82 9.83 5.15
C HIS A 57 -2.54 9.96 5.98
N ARG A 58 -2.66 9.90 7.30
CA ARG A 58 -1.56 10.03 8.23
C ARG A 58 -1.78 9.15 9.46
N TRP A 59 -0.75 8.39 9.81
CA TRP A 59 -0.77 7.47 10.94
C TRP A 59 0.48 7.67 11.81
N GLU A 60 0.27 7.98 13.08
CA GLU A 60 1.33 8.12 14.07
C GLU A 60 1.50 6.85 14.89
N TYR A 61 2.76 6.50 15.12
CA TYR A 61 3.21 5.32 15.84
C TYR A 61 4.33 5.71 16.81
N PRO A 62 4.64 4.87 17.82
CA PRO A 62 5.83 5.05 18.65
C PRO A 62 7.13 5.17 17.84
N GLU A 63 7.21 4.44 16.74
CA GLU A 63 8.37 4.36 15.85
C GLU A 63 8.50 5.57 14.92
N GLY A 64 7.40 6.26 14.61
CA GLY A 64 7.41 7.30 13.59
C GLY A 64 6.05 7.68 13.04
N VAL A 65 6.04 8.33 11.88
CA VAL A 65 4.83 8.79 11.20
C VAL A 65 4.81 8.31 9.76
N VAL A 66 3.67 7.80 9.31
CA VAL A 66 3.44 7.37 7.93
C VAL A 66 2.42 8.31 7.29
N TRP A 67 2.71 8.77 6.08
CA TRP A 67 1.86 9.64 5.28
C TRP A 67 1.57 9.00 3.94
N PHE A 68 0.30 8.99 3.54
CA PHE A 68 -0.09 8.63 2.19
C PHE A 68 0.10 9.84 1.27
N ASN A 69 0.92 9.69 0.22
CA ASN A 69 1.32 10.79 -0.65
C ASN A 69 0.64 10.74 -2.03
N SER A 70 0.57 9.56 -2.65
CA SER A 70 0.10 9.43 -4.03
C SER A 70 -0.44 8.05 -4.36
N ILE A 71 -1.46 8.00 -5.22
CA ILE A 71 -1.94 6.80 -5.90
C ILE A 71 -2.12 7.12 -7.38
N ILE A 72 -1.40 6.40 -8.25
CA ILE A 72 -1.35 6.68 -9.69
C ILE A 72 -1.70 5.39 -10.43
N LEU A 73 -2.78 5.42 -11.23
CA LEU A 73 -3.12 4.30 -12.12
C LEU A 73 -2.06 4.19 -13.21
N LEU A 74 -1.49 2.99 -13.36
CA LEU A 74 -0.49 2.71 -14.38
C LEU A 74 -1.15 2.15 -15.64
N ASP A 75 -0.61 2.51 -16.80
CA ASP A 75 -0.89 1.77 -18.02
C ASP A 75 -0.12 0.44 -18.09
N ASP A 76 -0.41 -0.38 -19.10
CA ASP A 76 0.22 -1.69 -19.28
C ASP A 76 1.74 -1.61 -19.46
N VAL A 77 2.25 -0.56 -20.11
CA VAL A 77 3.68 -0.37 -20.38
C VAL A 77 4.40 0.06 -19.10
N GLU A 78 3.86 1.04 -18.38
CA GLU A 78 4.38 1.50 -17.09
C GLU A 78 4.40 0.36 -16.07
N ASN A 79 3.31 -0.40 -15.96
CA ASN A 79 3.21 -1.57 -15.09
C ASN A 79 4.26 -2.64 -15.46
N SER A 80 4.39 -2.97 -16.75
CA SER A 80 5.38 -3.95 -17.21
C SER A 80 6.81 -3.52 -16.90
N ILE A 81 7.12 -2.22 -17.07
CA ILE A 81 8.45 -1.69 -16.76
C ILE A 81 8.71 -1.77 -15.26
N LEU A 82 7.81 -1.20 -14.44
CA LEU A 82 8.00 -1.12 -12.99
C LEU A 82 8.07 -2.50 -12.32
N ARG A 83 7.20 -3.44 -12.71
CA ARG A 83 7.29 -4.84 -12.25
C ARG A 83 8.60 -5.50 -12.68
N GLY A 84 9.07 -5.20 -13.89
CA GLY A 84 10.32 -5.73 -14.42
C GLY A 84 11.57 -5.33 -13.63
N LEU A 85 11.52 -4.22 -12.88
CA LEU A 85 12.65 -3.72 -12.09
C LEU A 85 12.89 -4.52 -10.80
N LYS A 86 11.90 -5.29 -10.33
CA LYS A 86 12.00 -6.21 -9.18
C LYS A 86 12.49 -5.62 -7.84
N PHE A 87 12.40 -4.30 -7.66
CA PHE A 87 12.70 -3.66 -6.37
C PHE A 87 11.44 -3.13 -5.67
N LEU A 88 10.33 -2.99 -6.40
CA LEU A 88 9.05 -2.59 -5.83
C LEU A 88 8.29 -3.84 -5.38
N ASP A 89 7.91 -3.86 -4.12
CA ASP A 89 7.01 -4.89 -3.62
C ASP A 89 5.62 -4.69 -4.24
N ALA A 90 5.00 -5.81 -4.61
CA ALA A 90 3.72 -5.84 -5.29
C ALA A 90 2.68 -6.57 -4.44
N TRP A 91 1.55 -5.91 -4.22
CA TRP A 91 0.47 -6.38 -3.36
C TRP A 91 -0.83 -6.42 -4.13
N THR A 92 -1.65 -7.44 -3.89
CA THR A 92 -3.00 -7.56 -4.43
C THR A 92 -4.02 -7.33 -3.33
N VAL A 93 -4.93 -6.38 -3.55
CA VAL A 93 -6.04 -6.08 -2.64
C VAL A 93 -7.25 -6.89 -3.06
N THR A 94 -7.79 -7.64 -2.10
CA THR A 94 -9.02 -8.41 -2.25
C THR A 94 -9.93 -8.16 -1.05
N GLY A 95 -11.07 -8.87 -0.97
CA GLY A 95 -12.06 -8.66 0.09
C GLY A 95 -12.96 -7.44 -0.17
N SER A 96 -13.64 -6.98 0.88
CA SER A 96 -14.50 -5.80 0.81
C SER A 96 -13.71 -4.54 1.17
N THR A 97 -14.23 -3.37 0.79
CA THR A 97 -13.60 -2.07 1.13
C THR A 97 -13.54 -1.79 2.64
N ASP A 98 -14.40 -2.43 3.44
CA ASP A 98 -14.40 -2.31 4.90
C ASP A 98 -13.43 -3.27 5.58
N MET A 99 -13.09 -4.37 4.89
CA MET A 99 -12.16 -5.40 5.37
C MET A 99 -11.25 -5.84 4.21
N PRO A 100 -10.38 -4.93 3.73
CA PRO A 100 -9.47 -5.25 2.64
C PRO A 100 -8.42 -6.26 3.12
N LEU A 101 -8.03 -7.15 2.22
CA LEU A 101 -6.96 -8.12 2.43
C LEU A 101 -5.85 -7.84 1.43
N LEU A 102 -4.60 -7.74 1.91
CA LEU A 102 -3.43 -7.47 1.09
C LEU A 102 -2.52 -8.69 1.08
N HIS A 103 -2.28 -9.23 -0.11
CA HIS A 103 -1.40 -10.38 -0.29
C HIS A 103 -0.34 -10.12 -1.35
N ASP A 104 0.89 -10.58 -1.09
CA ASP A 104 1.96 -10.56 -2.09
C ASP A 104 1.79 -11.70 -3.13
N GLU A 105 2.74 -11.84 -4.06
CA GLU A 105 2.71 -12.89 -5.09
C GLU A 105 2.86 -14.32 -4.55
N TRP A 106 3.30 -14.48 -3.30
CA TRP A 106 3.43 -15.76 -2.61
C TRP A 106 2.27 -16.04 -1.66
N GLY A 107 1.32 -15.12 -1.53
CA GLY A 107 0.16 -15.23 -0.66
C GLY A 107 0.40 -14.83 0.79
N ASN A 108 1.54 -14.20 1.12
CA ASN A 108 1.78 -13.68 2.46
C ASN A 108 0.92 -12.45 2.71
N ASP A 109 0.44 -12.28 3.94
CA ASP A 109 -0.31 -11.10 4.33
C ASP A 109 0.62 -9.92 4.61
N TRP A 110 0.20 -8.71 4.21
CA TRP A 110 0.92 -7.46 4.50
C TRP A 110 1.34 -7.35 5.98
N ARG A 111 0.44 -7.71 6.90
CA ARG A 111 0.65 -7.60 8.34
C ARG A 111 1.70 -8.58 8.88
N ASP A 112 2.07 -9.60 8.11
CA ASP A 112 3.13 -10.53 8.50
C ASP A 112 4.52 -10.00 8.19
N ILE A 113 4.64 -9.05 7.24
CA ILE A 113 5.91 -8.45 6.82
C ILE A 113 6.18 -7.14 7.56
N THR A 114 5.13 -6.42 7.96
CA THR A 114 5.28 -5.21 8.79
C THR A 114 5.61 -5.55 10.23
N ARG A 115 6.91 -5.65 10.54
CA ARG A 115 7.45 -5.77 11.90
C ARG A 115 8.69 -4.93 12.10
#